data_AF-A0A9E2LUJ4-F1
#
_entry.id   AF-A0A9E2LUJ4-F1
#
_cell.length_a   1.000
_cell.length_b   1.000
_cell.length_c   1.000
_cell.angle_alpha   90.00
_cell.angle_beta   90.00
_cell.angle_gamma   90.00
#
_symmetry.space_group_name_H-M   'P 1'
#
loop_
_entity.id
_entity.type
_entity.pdbx_description
1 polymer ?
#
loop_
_entity_poly.entity_id
_entity_poly.type
_entity_poly.pdbx_seq_one_letter_code
_entity_poly.pdbx_strand_id
1 'polypeptide(L)'
;KGGPMVRYFMFGLVFATLVACEPGDKLTQADCERITDIATCGEKGCHWGHGSVVYAKCGEECHFPVNSTAFSMCFLSDTGIEENVSMTYYRLVGDTYEIVDLTSDIGNLTGWERLWPSCVTCTFDY
;
A
#
# COMPACT_ATOMS: atom_id res chain seq x y z
N LYS A 1 -42.99 -50.50 2.17
CA LYS A 1 -42.96 -49.49 3.27
C LYS A 1 -41.49 -49.07 3.45
N GLY A 2 -41.22 -47.79 3.24
CA GLY A 2 -39.89 -47.21 2.95
C GLY A 2 -38.91 -47.20 4.13
N GLY A 3 -37.64 -47.07 3.76
CA GLY A 3 -36.44 -47.34 4.56
C GLY A 3 -35.98 -46.23 5.52
N PRO A 4 -34.84 -46.47 6.19
CA PRO A 4 -34.37 -45.73 7.37
C PRO A 4 -33.71 -44.41 6.95
N MET A 5 -34.51 -43.36 6.84
CA MET A 5 -34.06 -42.04 6.37
C MET A 5 -33.87 -41.03 7.51
N VAL A 6 -33.25 -41.42 8.64
CA VAL A 6 -33.09 -40.51 9.80
C VAL A 6 -31.74 -40.66 10.52
N ARG A 7 -30.62 -40.90 9.81
CA ARG A 7 -29.30 -40.92 10.49
C ARG A 7 -28.11 -40.27 9.77
N TYR A 8 -28.28 -39.67 8.60
CA TYR A 8 -27.17 -39.02 7.88
C TYR A 8 -27.17 -37.49 7.93
N PHE A 9 -28.13 -36.86 8.62
CA PHE A 9 -28.29 -35.39 8.62
C PHE A 9 -27.59 -34.66 9.79
N MET A 10 -26.69 -35.32 10.53
CA MET A 10 -25.94 -34.70 11.64
C MET A 10 -24.42 -34.76 11.50
N PHE A 11 -23.89 -34.91 10.27
CA PHE A 11 -22.45 -34.74 10.00
C PHE A 11 -22.14 -33.60 9.02
N GLY A 12 -23.14 -33.01 8.37
CA GLY A 12 -22.96 -31.93 7.39
C GLY A 12 -22.94 -30.50 7.97
N LEU A 13 -23.16 -30.31 9.27
CA LEU A 13 -23.23 -28.99 9.89
C LEU A 13 -21.95 -28.55 10.61
N VAL A 14 -20.98 -29.45 10.79
CA VAL A 14 -19.70 -29.14 11.47
C VAL A 14 -18.61 -28.69 10.49
N PHE A 15 -18.79 -28.95 9.19
CA PHE A 15 -17.85 -28.48 8.14
C PHE A 15 -18.20 -27.10 7.55
N ALA A 16 -19.38 -26.56 7.85
CA ALA A 16 -19.78 -25.23 7.38
C ALA A 16 -19.32 -24.09 8.32
N THR A 17 -18.94 -24.40 9.57
CA THR A 17 -18.48 -23.38 10.53
C THR A 17 -16.97 -23.13 10.50
N LEU A 18 -16.18 -23.96 9.80
CA LEU A 18 -14.73 -23.75 9.62
C LEU A 18 -14.37 -22.93 8.37
N VAL A 19 -15.38 -22.52 7.59
CA VAL A 19 -15.22 -21.59 6.45
C VAL A 19 -15.99 -20.29 6.72
N ALA A 20 -16.08 -19.90 7.99
CA ALA A 20 -16.01 -18.48 8.29
C ALA A 20 -14.51 -18.15 8.34
N CYS A 21 -13.88 -18.02 7.18
CA CYS A 21 -12.80 -17.04 7.09
C CYS A 21 -13.47 -15.75 7.55
N GLU A 22 -13.25 -15.35 8.80
CA GLU A 22 -13.26 -13.93 9.12
C GLU A 22 -12.55 -13.27 7.94
N PRO A 23 -13.17 -12.30 7.24
CA PRO A 23 -12.45 -11.59 6.20
C PRO A 23 -11.26 -10.99 6.92
N GLY A 24 -10.10 -11.64 6.80
CA GLY A 24 -8.89 -11.27 7.52
C GLY A 24 -8.76 -9.79 7.33
N ASP A 25 -8.64 -9.05 8.44
CA ASP A 25 -8.74 -7.59 8.45
C ASP A 25 -8.02 -7.06 7.22
N LYS A 26 -8.79 -6.36 6.36
CA LYS A 26 -8.22 -5.84 5.12
C LYS A 26 -7.04 -4.97 5.52
N LEU A 27 -5.87 -5.29 4.98
CA LEU A 27 -4.65 -4.51 5.22
C LEU A 27 -4.94 -3.04 4.94
N THR A 28 -4.49 -2.19 5.85
CA THR A 28 -4.52 -0.74 5.69
C THR A 28 -3.15 -0.24 5.27
N GLN A 29 -3.09 0.97 4.68
CA GLN A 29 -1.82 1.62 4.37
C GLN A 29 -0.92 1.71 5.62
N ALA A 30 -1.50 1.98 6.79
CA ALA A 30 -0.78 2.04 8.06
C ALA A 30 -0.20 0.68 8.50
N ASP A 31 -0.79 -0.44 8.07
CA ASP A 31 -0.24 -1.76 8.35
C ASP A 31 1.00 -2.03 7.49
N CYS A 32 0.97 -1.64 6.21
CA CYS A 32 2.13 -1.74 5.34
C CYS A 32 3.26 -0.81 5.79
N GLU A 33 2.98 0.46 6.13
CA GLU A 33 4.01 1.45 6.52
C GLU A 33 4.75 1.08 7.82
N ARG A 34 4.18 0.22 8.67
CA ARG A 34 4.87 -0.31 9.87
C ARG A 34 5.88 -1.41 9.53
N ILE A 35 5.83 -1.98 8.33
CA ILE A 35 6.74 -3.03 7.90
C ILE A 35 8.05 -2.39 7.44
N THR A 36 9.13 -2.64 8.18
CA THR A 36 10.47 -2.11 7.89
C THR A 36 11.38 -3.13 7.20
N ASP A 37 10.87 -4.31 6.87
CA ASP A 37 11.62 -5.42 6.27
C ASP A 37 11.03 -5.79 4.90
N ILE A 38 11.90 -5.90 3.89
CA ILE A 38 11.51 -6.16 2.50
C ILE A 38 10.82 -7.52 2.32
N ALA A 39 11.32 -8.58 2.98
CA ALA A 39 10.75 -9.91 2.85
C ALA A 39 9.34 -9.95 3.44
N THR A 40 9.18 -9.37 4.62
CA THR A 40 7.90 -9.24 5.32
C THR A 40 6.89 -8.41 4.52
N CYS A 41 7.35 -7.37 3.81
CA CYS A 41 6.49 -6.50 3.01
C CYS A 41 5.78 -7.31 1.91
N GLY A 42 6.53 -8.11 1.16
CA GLY A 42 5.98 -8.98 0.12
C GLY A 42 5.10 -10.10 0.67
N GLU A 43 5.49 -10.74 1.79
CA GLU A 43 4.69 -11.79 2.43
C GLU A 43 3.32 -11.30 2.91
N LYS A 44 3.23 -10.03 3.30
CA LYS A 44 1.99 -9.37 3.72
C LYS A 44 1.15 -8.87 2.54
N GLY A 45 1.63 -8.95 1.30
CA GLY A 45 0.91 -8.43 0.14
C GLY A 45 0.99 -6.90 0.01
N CYS A 46 2.05 -6.31 0.55
CA CYS A 46 2.39 -4.90 0.36
C CYS A 46 3.59 -4.77 -0.61
N HIS A 47 3.90 -3.55 -1.05
CA HIS A 47 4.92 -3.23 -2.04
C HIS A 47 6.08 -2.46 -1.43
N TRP A 48 7.30 -2.97 -1.61
CA TRP A 48 8.50 -2.30 -1.14
C TRP A 48 8.98 -1.30 -2.18
N GLY A 49 9.07 -0.02 -1.81
CA GLY A 49 9.53 1.06 -2.67
C GLY A 49 10.77 1.75 -2.13
N HIS A 50 11.61 2.25 -3.03
CA HIS A 50 12.79 3.07 -2.74
C HIS A 50 12.63 4.45 -3.36
N GLY A 51 13.14 5.50 -2.72
CA GLY A 51 12.93 6.84 -3.24
C GLY A 51 13.52 7.99 -2.42
N SER A 52 12.93 9.18 -2.63
CA SER A 52 13.12 10.38 -1.82
C SER A 52 11.79 10.95 -1.31
N VAL A 53 11.78 11.51 -0.09
CA VAL A 53 10.58 12.11 0.52
C VAL A 53 10.84 13.57 0.88
N VAL A 54 9.86 14.43 0.59
CA VAL A 54 9.86 15.85 0.90
C VAL A 54 8.53 16.23 1.51
N TYR A 55 8.55 17.24 2.39
CA TYR A 55 7.35 17.84 2.97
C TYR A 55 7.23 19.28 2.53
N ALA A 56 6.07 19.68 2.01
CA ALA A 56 5.83 21.03 1.52
C ALA A 56 4.38 21.46 1.73
N LYS A 57 4.15 22.76 1.96
CA LYS A 57 2.82 23.39 1.98
C LYS A 57 2.50 24.03 0.65
N CYS A 58 1.21 24.31 0.40
CA CYS A 58 0.81 25.11 -0.75
C CYS A 58 1.57 26.45 -0.78
N GLY A 59 2.10 26.80 -1.94
CA GLY A 59 2.91 28.00 -2.16
C GLY A 59 4.40 27.83 -1.86
N GLU A 60 4.83 26.68 -1.35
CA GLU A 60 6.24 26.36 -1.16
C GLU A 60 6.83 25.66 -2.40
N GLU A 61 8.15 25.83 -2.56
CA GLU A 61 8.94 25.07 -3.51
C GLU A 61 9.55 23.86 -2.81
N CYS A 62 9.50 22.70 -3.46
CA CYS A 62 10.01 21.43 -2.96
C CYS A 62 11.15 20.96 -3.86
N HIS A 63 12.26 20.50 -3.27
CA HIS A 63 13.46 20.09 -4.00
C HIS A 63 13.80 18.64 -3.66
N PHE A 64 13.94 17.81 -4.69
CA PHE A 64 14.42 16.43 -4.56
C PHE A 64 15.91 16.36 -4.89
N PRO A 65 16.78 16.19 -3.89
CA PRO A 65 18.20 16.05 -4.15
C PRO A 65 18.52 14.66 -4.68
N VAL A 66 19.32 14.57 -5.74
CA VAL A 66 19.71 13.29 -6.40
C VAL A 66 20.42 12.32 -5.45
N ASN A 67 21.03 12.87 -4.40
CA ASN A 67 21.77 12.10 -3.39
C ASN A 67 20.92 11.69 -2.18
N SER A 68 19.62 12.00 -2.11
CA SER A 68 18.76 11.62 -0.97
C SER A 68 18.06 10.29 -1.12
N THR A 69 18.61 9.36 -1.91
CA THR A 69 18.04 8.03 -2.21
C THR A 69 17.83 7.10 -1.00
N ALA A 70 17.88 7.59 0.23
CA ALA A 70 17.81 6.78 1.43
C ALA A 70 16.46 6.90 2.14
N PHE A 71 15.36 6.56 1.46
CA PHE A 71 14.24 5.95 2.16
C PHE A 71 13.80 4.67 1.47
N SER A 72 13.35 3.71 2.27
CA SER A 72 12.71 2.49 1.80
C SER A 72 11.47 2.28 2.66
N MET A 73 10.32 2.13 2.02
CA MET A 73 9.04 2.02 2.72
C MET A 73 8.17 0.98 2.03
N CYS A 74 7.28 0.41 2.81
CA CYS A 74 6.32 -0.57 2.36
C CYS A 74 4.93 0.09 2.19
N PHE A 75 4.32 -0.06 1.03
CA PHE A 75 3.08 0.60 0.63
C PHE A 75 1.98 -0.41 0.33
N LEU A 76 0.72 -0.05 0.58
CA LEU A 76 -0.42 -0.82 0.11
C LEU A 76 -0.77 -0.39 -1.31
N SER A 77 -0.61 -1.29 -2.27
CA SER A 77 -0.98 -1.06 -3.68
C SER A 77 -2.16 -1.93 -4.11
N ASP A 78 -2.88 -1.47 -5.12
CA ASP A 78 -3.92 -2.22 -5.83
C ASP A 78 -3.39 -3.18 -6.91
N THR A 79 -2.09 -3.10 -7.25
CA THR A 79 -1.47 -3.98 -8.25
C THR A 79 -0.24 -4.69 -7.73
N GLY A 80 -0.03 -5.93 -8.16
CA GLY A 80 1.19 -6.70 -7.89
C GLY A 80 2.35 -6.43 -8.86
N ILE A 81 2.21 -5.46 -9.76
CA ILE A 81 3.16 -5.22 -10.85
C ILE A 81 4.00 -3.99 -10.52
N GLU A 82 5.31 -4.11 -10.69
CA GLU A 82 6.27 -3.02 -10.54
C GLU A 82 6.92 -2.73 -11.90
N GLU A 83 6.87 -1.47 -12.32
CA GLU A 83 7.58 -0.98 -13.50
C GLU A 83 8.73 -0.07 -13.06
N ASN A 84 9.94 -0.27 -13.62
CA ASN A 84 11.13 0.55 -13.31
C ASN A 84 11.06 1.94 -13.97
N VAL A 85 10.03 2.70 -13.63
CA VAL A 85 9.75 4.05 -14.09
C VAL A 85 9.51 4.89 -12.84
N SER A 86 10.28 5.96 -12.65
CA SER A 86 10.09 6.82 -11.49
C SER A 86 8.69 7.45 -11.51
N MET A 87 8.06 7.43 -10.34
CA MET A 87 6.69 7.91 -10.15
C MET A 87 6.57 8.67 -8.84
N THR A 88 5.87 9.79 -8.91
CA THR A 88 5.61 10.66 -7.76
C THR A 88 4.24 10.40 -7.18
N TYR A 89 4.18 10.30 -5.86
CA TYR A 89 2.97 10.21 -5.07
C TYR A 89 2.93 11.30 -4.00
N TYR A 90 1.73 11.72 -3.60
CA TYR A 90 1.55 12.64 -2.48
C TYR A 90 0.34 12.29 -1.63
N ARG A 91 0.34 12.78 -0.39
CA ARG A 91 -0.83 12.80 0.51
C ARG A 91 -0.79 14.00 1.43
N LEU A 92 -1.95 14.42 1.94
CA LEU A 92 -2.04 15.47 2.95
C LEU A 92 -1.91 14.87 4.36
N VAL A 93 -0.92 15.33 5.13
CA VAL A 93 -0.68 14.91 6.53
C VAL A 93 -0.76 16.15 7.42
N GLY A 94 -1.90 16.36 8.07
CA GLY A 94 -2.15 17.59 8.81
C GLY A 94 -2.30 18.77 7.86
N ASP A 95 -1.39 19.74 7.93
CA ASP A 95 -1.36 20.95 7.09
C ASP A 95 -0.19 20.97 6.07
N THR A 96 0.54 19.86 5.93
CA THR A 96 1.62 19.68 4.96
C THR A 96 1.31 18.54 3.99
N TYR A 97 1.80 18.65 2.77
CA TYR A 97 1.86 17.51 1.85
C TYR A 97 3.13 16.72 2.14
N GLU A 98 2.98 15.42 2.32
CA GLU A 98 4.07 14.45 2.21
C GLU A 98 4.13 14.00 0.76
N ILE A 99 5.27 14.20 0.11
CA ILE A 99 5.47 13.93 -1.31
C ILE A 99 6.65 12.98 -1.44
N VAL A 100 6.42 11.85 -2.10
CA VAL A 100 7.41 10.81 -2.33
C VAL A 100 7.66 10.65 -3.82
N ASP A 101 8.93 10.60 -4.20
CA ASP A 101 9.34 10.15 -5.53
C ASP A 101 9.92 8.74 -5.39
N LEU A 102 9.27 7.76 -6.03
CA LEU A 102 9.70 6.38 -6.04
C LEU A 102 10.49 6.08 -7.31
N THR A 103 11.48 5.18 -7.21
CA THR A 103 12.27 4.73 -8.36
C THR A 103 11.49 3.82 -9.32
N SER A 104 10.30 3.38 -8.93
CA SER A 104 9.41 2.51 -9.69
C SER A 104 7.94 2.91 -9.54
N ASP A 105 7.14 2.63 -10.56
CA ASP A 105 5.68 2.72 -10.51
C ASP A 105 5.17 1.39 -9.96
N ILE A 106 4.48 1.48 -8.83
CA ILE A 106 3.92 0.34 -8.11
C ILE A 106 2.39 0.38 -8.13
N GLY A 107 1.75 1.17 -8.99
CA GLY A 107 0.29 1.25 -9.13
C GLY A 107 -0.36 2.36 -8.30
N ASN A 108 -1.65 2.22 -7.97
CA ASN A 108 -2.33 3.19 -7.11
C ASN A 108 -2.12 2.82 -5.64
N LEU A 109 -1.45 3.70 -4.93
CA LEU A 109 -1.18 3.52 -3.51
C LEU A 109 -2.39 3.99 -2.67
N THR A 110 -2.82 3.15 -1.74
CA THR A 110 -4.00 3.45 -0.92
C THR A 110 -3.72 4.66 -0.02
N GLY A 111 -4.54 5.72 -0.17
CA GLY A 111 -4.36 6.96 0.60
C GLY A 111 -3.33 7.93 0.01
N TRP A 112 -2.86 7.66 -1.21
CA TRP A 112 -1.96 8.54 -1.95
C TRP A 112 -2.58 8.91 -3.31
N GLU A 113 -2.22 10.09 -3.80
CA GLU A 113 -2.53 10.58 -5.14
C GLU A 113 -1.26 10.58 -6.00
N ARG A 114 -1.40 10.47 -7.32
CA ARG A 114 -0.28 10.47 -8.27
C ARG A 114 0.01 11.88 -8.77
N LEU A 115 1.26 12.10 -9.21
CA LEU A 115 1.80 13.39 -9.67
C LEU A 115 2.04 14.36 -8.50
N TRP A 116 1.96 15.66 -8.74
CA TRP A 116 2.25 16.71 -7.77
C TRP A 116 0.97 17.41 -7.31
N PRO A 117 0.86 17.83 -6.04
CA PRO A 117 -0.20 18.74 -5.62
C PRO A 117 -0.14 20.03 -6.45
N SER A 118 -1.27 20.48 -7.00
CA SER A 118 -1.32 21.62 -7.93
C SER A 118 -0.85 22.96 -7.35
N CYS A 119 -0.82 23.09 -6.03
CA CYS A 119 -0.39 24.28 -5.30
C CYS A 119 1.07 24.22 -4.82
N VAL A 120 1.77 23.11 -5.02
CA VAL A 120 3.17 22.91 -4.66
C VAL A 120 3.98 22.83 -5.94
N THR A 121 5.08 23.59 -6.02
CA THR A 121 6.01 23.49 -7.15
C THR A 121 7.18 22.62 -6.74
N CYS A 122 7.45 21.53 -7.46
CA CYS A 122 8.55 20.63 -7.14
C CYS A 122 9.57 20.56 -8.27
N THR A 123 10.85 20.55 -7.92
CA THR A 123 11.97 20.44 -8.84
C THR A 123 12.93 19.31 -8.43
N PHE A 124 13.63 18.77 -9.42
CA PHE A 124 14.70 17.79 -9.22
C PHE A 124 16.04 18.50 -9.41
N ASP A 125 16.95 18.35 -8.45
CA ASP A 125 18.27 18.99 -8.49
C ASP A 125 19.21 18.24 -9.43
N TYR A 126 18.98 18.26 -10.75
CA TYR A 126 19.80 17.54 -11.75
C TYR A 126 21.30 17.86 -11.73
#